data_AF-A0A5J5AN27-F1
#
_entry.id   AF-A0A5J5AN27-F1
#
_cell.length_a   1.000
_cell.length_b   1.000
_cell.length_c   1.000
_cell.angle_alpha   90.00
_cell.angle_beta   90.00
_cell.angle_gamma   90.00
#
_symmetry.space_group_name_H-M   'P 1'
#
loop_
_entity.id
_entity.type
_entity.pdbx_description
1 polymer ?
#
loop_
_entity_poly.entity_id
_entity_poly.type
_entity_poly.pdbx_seq_one_letter_code
_entity_poly.pdbx_strand_id
1 'polypeptide(L)'
;MAISVRGNALLSRLKAILTLQRFNHTLADGGVQAQYHADMGSDSVSEQGQIDISKWRKVDSRTFGITRSMISSPSWIVLKVLQSKGFEAYLVGGCVRDLLISKIPKDFDVITTAALKQIRKQFQSC
;
A
#
# COMPACT_ATOMS: atom_id res chain seq x y z
N MET A 1 33.30 34.69 32.54
CA MET A 1 32.33 35.36 31.63
C MET A 1 31.17 34.42 31.44
N ALA A 2 29.97 34.80 31.91
CA ALA A 2 28.76 33.98 31.84
C ALA A 2 27.77 34.66 30.91
N ILE A 3 27.30 33.91 29.90
CA ILE A 3 26.22 34.33 29.01
C ILE A 3 25.02 33.43 29.26
N SER A 4 24.03 34.03 29.91
CA SER A 4 22.69 33.50 30.16
C SER A 4 21.85 33.70 28.90
N VAL A 5 21.22 32.64 28.40
CA VAL A 5 20.15 32.74 27.39
C VAL A 5 18.89 32.07 27.94
N ARG A 6 17.82 32.88 28.01
CA ARG A 6 16.47 32.53 28.42
C ARG A 6 15.70 31.89 27.26
N GLY A 7 14.88 30.89 27.60
CA GLY A 7 13.61 30.61 26.94
C GLY A 7 13.63 29.49 25.88
N ASN A 8 12.97 28.37 26.15
CA ASN A 8 11.53 28.20 25.91
C ASN A 8 11.07 26.79 26.32
N ALA A 9 9.95 26.74 27.04
CA ALA A 9 9.27 25.51 27.44
C ALA A 9 8.52 24.91 26.23
N LEU A 10 9.04 23.82 25.66
CA LEU A 10 8.38 23.09 24.56
C LEU A 10 8.48 21.57 24.69
N LEU A 11 8.56 21.04 25.91
CA LEU A 11 8.63 19.58 26.16
C LEU A 11 7.37 18.98 26.78
N SER A 12 6.22 19.65 26.68
CA SER A 12 4.95 19.14 27.22
C SER A 12 4.17 18.22 26.26
N ARG A 13 4.72 17.85 25.08
CA ARG A 13 3.99 17.05 24.08
C ARG A 13 4.64 15.73 23.68
N LEU A 14 5.76 15.34 24.30
CA LEU A 14 6.47 14.09 24.00
C LEU A 14 6.08 12.88 24.88
N LYS A 15 5.11 13.01 25.78
CA LYS A 15 4.61 11.90 26.62
C LYS A 15 3.33 11.22 26.12
N ALA A 16 2.95 11.41 24.86
CA ALA A 16 1.80 10.71 24.25
C ALA A 16 2.20 9.63 23.23
N ILE A 17 3.46 9.15 23.26
CA ILE A 17 4.00 8.17 22.30
C ILE A 17 4.41 6.84 23.00
N LEU A 18 3.74 6.48 24.09
CA LEU A 18 3.97 5.18 24.76
C LEU A 18 2.69 4.46 25.19
N THR A 19 1.59 4.62 24.44
CA THR A 19 0.44 3.73 24.56
C THR A 19 0.28 2.94 23.27
N LEU A 20 1.25 2.06 23.00
CA LEU A 20 1.13 1.01 22.00
C LEU A 20 0.19 -0.07 22.58
N GLN A 21 -1.10 0.26 22.62
CA GLN A 21 -2.14 -0.73 22.83
C GLN A 21 -2.22 -1.62 21.59
N ARG A 22 -1.57 -2.78 21.71
CA ARG A 22 -1.99 -4.09 21.22
C ARG A 22 -3.38 -4.09 20.56
N PHE A 23 -3.42 -3.90 19.24
CA PHE A 23 -4.61 -4.21 18.44
C PHE A 23 -4.50 -5.64 17.90
N ASN A 24 -5.11 -6.57 18.64
CA ASN A 24 -5.57 -7.82 18.06
C ASN A 24 -6.72 -7.48 17.10
N HIS A 25 -6.62 -7.86 15.83
CA HIS A 25 -7.76 -7.80 14.93
C HIS A 25 -8.59 -9.06 15.14
N THR A 26 -9.73 -8.90 15.79
CA THR A 26 -10.83 -9.87 15.71
C THR A 26 -11.47 -9.67 14.34
N LEU A 27 -11.35 -10.68 13.47
CA LEU A 27 -12.10 -10.78 12.22
C LEU A 27 -13.59 -10.82 12.56
N ALA A 28 -14.28 -9.71 12.37
CA ALA A 28 -15.73 -9.69 12.30
C ALA A 28 -16.10 -10.04 10.85
N ASP A 29 -16.62 -11.24 10.69
CA ASP A 29 -17.34 -11.69 9.51
C ASP A 29 -18.55 -10.77 9.29
N GLY A 30 -18.65 -10.19 8.10
CA GLY A 30 -19.56 -9.10 7.79
C GLY A 30 -19.61 -8.90 6.29
N GLY A 31 -20.15 -9.89 5.59
CA GLY A 31 -20.33 -9.89 4.15
C GLY A 31 -21.16 -8.68 3.69
N VAL A 32 -20.57 -7.90 2.79
CA VAL A 32 -21.31 -6.96 1.94
C VAL A 32 -21.22 -7.49 0.51
N GLN A 33 -22.31 -8.13 0.10
CA GLN A 33 -22.48 -8.76 -1.20
C GLN A 33 -22.69 -7.69 -2.27
N ALA A 34 -21.65 -7.40 -3.06
CA ALA A 34 -21.81 -6.71 -4.33
C ALA A 34 -22.24 -7.73 -5.38
N GLN A 35 -23.54 -7.76 -5.70
CA GLN A 35 -24.07 -8.62 -6.76
C GLN A 35 -23.68 -8.06 -8.12
N TYR A 36 -22.78 -8.76 -8.81
CA TYR A 36 -22.60 -8.67 -10.26
C TYR A 36 -23.29 -9.88 -10.87
N HIS A 37 -24.49 -9.67 -11.42
CA HIS A 37 -25.19 -10.68 -12.22
C HIS A 37 -24.64 -10.62 -13.65
N ALA A 38 -23.80 -11.60 -14.00
CA ALA A 38 -23.55 -11.94 -15.39
C ALA A 38 -23.86 -13.44 -15.53
N ASP A 39 -25.02 -13.71 -16.13
CA ASP A 39 -25.46 -15.04 -16.54
C ASP A 39 -24.59 -15.50 -17.72
N MET A 40 -23.76 -16.52 -17.50
CA MET A 40 -23.10 -17.32 -18.55
C MET A 40 -22.69 -18.69 -17.99
N GLY A 41 -23.29 -19.75 -18.53
CA GLY A 41 -22.64 -21.04 -18.85
C GLY A 41 -22.17 -21.92 -17.69
N SER A 42 -22.95 -22.96 -17.40
CA SER A 42 -22.55 -24.13 -16.61
C SER A 42 -21.48 -24.94 -17.32
N ASP A 43 -20.21 -24.69 -16.97
CA ASP A 43 -19.12 -25.66 -17.06
C ASP A 43 -18.52 -25.80 -15.65
N SER A 44 -18.35 -27.06 -15.23
CA SER A 44 -17.95 -27.48 -13.89
C SER A 44 -16.62 -26.86 -13.45
N VAL A 45 -16.69 -25.80 -12.64
CA VAL A 45 -15.52 -25.22 -11.98
C VAL A 45 -15.00 -26.24 -10.97
N SER A 46 -13.86 -26.83 -11.30
CA SER A 46 -13.14 -27.74 -10.42
C SER A 46 -12.67 -27.01 -9.17
N GLU A 47 -12.83 -27.68 -8.03
CA GLU A 47 -12.60 -27.19 -6.68
C GLU A 47 -11.26 -26.44 -6.50
N GLN A 48 -11.42 -25.22 -6.01
CA GLN A 48 -10.53 -24.36 -5.23
C GLN A 48 -9.20 -24.98 -4.81
N GLY A 49 -8.15 -24.69 -5.58
CA GLY A 49 -6.77 -24.75 -5.09
C GLY A 49 -6.56 -23.69 -3.99
N GLN A 50 -6.61 -24.11 -2.73
CA GLN A 50 -6.30 -23.23 -1.60
C GLN A 50 -4.82 -22.82 -1.67
N ILE A 51 -4.57 -21.55 -2.02
CA ILE A 51 -3.20 -21.01 -2.08
C ILE A 51 -2.69 -20.84 -0.64
N ASP A 52 -1.63 -21.56 -0.28
CA ASP A 52 -0.98 -21.39 1.01
C ASP A 52 -0.18 -20.07 1.04
N ILE A 53 -0.78 -19.05 1.65
CA ILE A 53 -0.19 -17.71 1.80
C ILE A 53 0.95 -17.71 2.83
N SER A 54 1.00 -18.70 3.74
CA SER A 54 2.05 -18.75 4.79
C SER A 54 3.46 -18.90 4.22
N LYS A 55 3.58 -19.40 2.99
CA LYS A 55 4.84 -19.53 2.26
C LYS A 55 5.37 -18.21 1.67
N TRP A 56 4.56 -17.16 1.62
CA TRP A 56 4.95 -15.91 0.96
C TRP A 56 6.04 -15.19 1.77
N ARG A 57 7.14 -14.87 1.08
CA ARG A 57 8.29 -14.21 1.69
C ARG A 57 8.28 -12.73 1.39
N LYS A 58 8.42 -11.92 2.44
CA LYS A 58 8.78 -10.50 2.29
C LYS A 58 10.28 -10.40 2.07
N VAL A 59 10.67 -9.63 1.07
CA VAL A 59 12.08 -9.38 0.73
C VAL A 59 12.31 -7.87 0.64
N ASP A 60 13.51 -7.44 1.02
CA ASP A 60 13.90 -6.04 0.91
C ASP A 60 14.31 -5.72 -0.53
N SER A 61 13.69 -4.70 -1.12
CA SER A 61 13.95 -4.25 -2.49
C SER A 61 15.42 -3.89 -2.72
N ARG A 62 16.12 -3.42 -1.68
CA ARG A 62 17.54 -3.06 -1.72
C ARG A 62 18.44 -4.25 -2.05
N THR A 63 18.03 -5.46 -1.66
CA THR A 63 18.74 -6.71 -1.97
C THR A 63 18.81 -6.96 -3.49
N PHE A 64 17.85 -6.42 -4.24
CA PHE A 64 17.77 -6.52 -5.70
C PHE A 64 18.26 -5.25 -6.40
N GLY A 65 18.90 -4.31 -5.67
CA GLY A 65 19.35 -3.04 -6.23
C GLY A 65 18.22 -2.09 -6.64
N ILE A 66 16.97 -2.38 -6.26
CA ILE A 66 15.82 -1.55 -6.62
C ILE A 66 15.83 -0.28 -5.77
N THR A 67 15.97 0.85 -6.45
CA THR A 67 15.99 2.19 -5.83
C THR A 67 14.85 3.05 -6.34
N ARG A 68 14.54 4.14 -5.63
CA ARG A 68 13.45 5.05 -5.99
C ARG A 68 13.61 5.67 -7.39
N SER A 69 14.84 5.91 -7.84
CA SER A 69 15.12 6.49 -9.16
C SER A 69 14.70 5.58 -10.32
N MET A 70 14.50 4.28 -10.07
CA MET A 70 14.03 3.32 -11.06
C MET A 70 12.50 3.33 -11.21
N ILE A 71 11.79 4.03 -10.33
CA ILE A 71 10.32 4.15 -10.35
C ILE A 71 9.97 5.51 -10.94
N SER A 72 8.99 5.54 -11.86
CA SER A 72 8.56 6.80 -12.47
C SER A 72 8.05 7.80 -11.41
N SER A 73 8.34 9.09 -11.62
CA SER A 73 7.87 10.15 -10.72
C SER A 73 6.34 10.16 -10.55
N PRO A 74 5.53 10.06 -11.63
CA PRO A 74 4.07 9.99 -11.51
C PRO A 74 3.59 8.81 -10.66
N SER A 75 4.12 7.60 -10.90
CA SER A 75 3.73 6.41 -10.13
C SER A 75 4.09 6.52 -8.66
N TRP A 76 5.25 7.10 -8.36
CA TRP A 76 5.64 7.38 -6.99
C TRP A 76 4.70 8.37 -6.30
N ILE A 77 4.26 9.41 -7.01
CA ILE A 77 3.29 10.38 -6.49
C ILE A 77 1.96 9.69 -6.18
N VAL A 78 1.45 8.86 -7.09
CA VAL A 78 0.20 8.10 -6.89
C VAL A 78 0.27 7.25 -5.62
N LEU A 79 1.36 6.47 -5.46
CA LEU A 79 1.57 5.65 -4.26
C LEU A 79 1.57 6.52 -2.99
N LYS A 80 2.31 7.63 -2.99
CA LYS A 80 2.38 8.52 -1.83
C LYS A 80 1.04 9.16 -1.49
N VAL A 81 0.29 9.62 -2.49
CA VAL A 81 -1.04 10.21 -2.28
C VAL A 81 -1.97 9.19 -1.65
N LEU A 82 -2.06 7.98 -2.22
CA LEU A 82 -2.93 6.93 -1.70
C LEU A 82 -2.54 6.50 -0.28
N GLN A 83 -1.26 6.26 -0.04
CA GLN A 83 -0.75 5.87 1.28
C GLN A 83 -0.97 6.99 2.32
N SER A 84 -0.81 8.26 1.94
CA SER A 84 -1.08 9.39 2.84
C SER A 84 -2.55 9.51 3.26
N LYS A 85 -3.46 8.89 2.50
CA LYS A 85 -4.90 8.83 2.80
C LYS A 85 -5.29 7.56 3.57
N GLY A 86 -4.32 6.74 3.96
CA GLY A 86 -4.54 5.52 4.72
C GLY A 86 -4.93 4.31 3.87
N PHE A 87 -4.81 4.39 2.55
CA PHE A 87 -4.99 3.23 1.67
C PHE A 87 -3.70 2.45 1.54
N GLU A 88 -3.82 1.14 1.40
CA GLU A 88 -2.70 0.35 0.91
C GLU A 88 -2.57 0.56 -0.60
N ALA A 89 -1.35 0.72 -1.08
CA ALA A 89 -1.08 0.88 -2.50
C ALA A 89 0.29 0.30 -2.85
N TYR A 90 0.34 -0.50 -3.92
CA TYR A 90 1.51 -1.28 -4.31
C TYR A 90 1.70 -1.27 -5.82
N LEU A 91 2.95 -1.30 -6.26
CA LEU A 91 3.30 -1.61 -7.65
C LEU A 91 3.09 -3.11 -7.90
N VAL A 92 2.57 -3.46 -9.07
CA VAL A 92 2.34 -4.85 -9.47
C VAL A 92 2.65 -5.08 -10.95
N GLY A 93 2.50 -6.32 -11.40
CA GLY A 93 2.54 -6.66 -12.82
C GLY A 93 3.95 -6.63 -13.41
N GLY A 94 4.03 -6.22 -14.67
CA GLY A 94 5.26 -6.24 -15.45
C GLY A 94 6.38 -5.40 -14.85
N CYS A 95 6.03 -4.23 -14.29
CA CYS A 95 7.02 -3.32 -13.73
C CYS A 95 7.83 -3.93 -12.58
N VAL A 96 7.19 -4.72 -11.70
CA VAL A 96 7.86 -5.39 -10.59
C VAL A 96 8.81 -6.47 -11.12
N ARG A 97 8.34 -7.27 -12.10
CA ARG A 97 9.19 -8.29 -12.73
C ARG A 97 10.41 -7.65 -13.37
N ASP A 98 10.21 -6.59 -14.14
CA ASP A 98 11.29 -5.91 -14.87
C ASP A 98 12.33 -5.33 -13.90
N LEU A 99 11.89 -4.68 -12.81
CA LEU A 99 12.78 -4.19 -11.75
C LEU A 99 13.62 -5.32 -11.11
N LEU A 100 13.01 -6.48 -10.84
CA LEU A 100 13.70 -7.63 -10.24
C LEU A 100 14.79 -8.23 -11.15
N ILE A 101 14.63 -8.13 -12.47
CA ILE A 101 15.61 -8.59 -13.46
C ILE A 101 16.44 -7.45 -14.06
N SER A 102 16.50 -6.30 -13.37
CA SER A 102 17.29 -5.12 -13.79
C SER A 102 16.96 -4.60 -15.20
N LYS A 103 15.70 -4.76 -15.64
CA LYS A 103 15.17 -4.13 -16.86
C LYS A 103 14.41 -2.86 -16.51
N ILE A 104 14.35 -1.94 -17.47
CA ILE A 104 13.58 -0.70 -17.35
C ILE A 104 12.09 -1.03 -17.61
N PRO A 105 11.19 -0.79 -16.65
CA PRO A 105 9.75 -0.97 -16.86
C PRO A 105 9.21 -0.07 -17.97
N LYS A 106 8.26 -0.58 -18.77
CA LYS A 106 7.57 0.21 -19.81
C LYS A 106 6.47 1.09 -19.23
N ASP A 107 5.74 0.54 -18.29
CA ASP A 107 4.60 1.09 -17.58
C ASP A 107 4.70 0.72 -16.10
N PHE A 108 3.84 1.33 -15.27
CA PHE A 108 3.80 1.08 -13.83
C PHE A 108 2.35 0.99 -13.37
N ASP A 109 1.94 -0.23 -13.04
CA ASP A 109 0.60 -0.51 -12.54
C ASP A 109 0.55 -0.40 -11.01
N VAL A 110 -0.52 0.21 -10.50
CA VAL A 110 -0.78 0.36 -9.06
C VAL A 110 -2.08 -0.35 -8.69
N ILE A 111 -2.02 -1.22 -7.68
CA ILE A 111 -3.22 -1.73 -6.99
C ILE A 111 -3.40 -1.01 -5.67
N THR A 112 -4.64 -0.92 -5.21
CA THR A 112 -4.95 -0.25 -3.94
C THR A 112 -6.23 -0.76 -3.31
N THR A 113 -6.35 -0.62 -2.00
CA THR A 113 -7.58 -0.91 -1.25
C THR A 113 -8.65 0.17 -1.41
N ALA A 114 -8.32 1.33 -2.01
CA ALA A 114 -9.28 2.38 -2.28
C ALA A 114 -10.31 1.95 -3.34
N ALA A 115 -11.60 2.15 -3.06
CA ALA A 115 -12.66 1.93 -4.02
C ALA A 115 -12.63 2.97 -5.15
N LEU A 116 -13.17 2.62 -6.32
CA LEU A 116 -13.20 3.50 -7.50
C LEU A 116 -13.78 4.89 -7.20
N LYS A 117 -14.84 4.98 -6.39
CA LYS A 117 -15.43 6.28 -5.98
C LYS A 117 -14.43 7.14 -5.19
N GLN A 118 -13.61 6.53 -4.33
CA GLN A 118 -12.58 7.23 -3.54
C GLN A 118 -11.43 7.69 -4.43
N ILE A 119 -11.01 6.85 -5.39
CA ILE A 119 -9.99 7.21 -6.39
C ILE A 119 -10.45 8.41 -7.23
N ARG A 120 -11.67 8.37 -7.78
CA ARG A 120 -12.22 9.48 -8.56
C ARG A 120 -12.27 10.79 -7.76
N LYS A 121 -12.55 10.72 -6.46
CA LYS A 121 -12.53 11.89 -5.56
C LYS A 121 -11.11 12.37 -5.27
N GLN A 122 -10.13 11.49 -5.22
CA GLN A 122 -8.75 11.85 -4.88
C GLN A 122 -7.98 12.44 -6.07
N PHE A 123 -8.33 12.03 -7.29
CA PHE A 123 -7.66 12.44 -8.53
C PHE A 123 -8.65 13.10 -9.50
N GLN A 124 -9.40 14.09 -9.03
CA GLN A 124 -10.46 14.76 -9.81
C GLN A 124 -9.94 15.59 -11.00
N SER A 125 -8.69 16.03 -10.93
CA SER A 125 -8.06 16.95 -11.89
C SER A 125 -6.94 16.30 -12.69
N CYS A 126 -6.91 14.97 -12.70
CA CYS A 126 -5.98 14.18 -13.50
C CYS A 126 -6.58 13.84 -14.86
#